data_AF-A0AA46DER2-F1
#
_entry.id   AF-A0AA46DER2-F1
#
_cell.length_a   1.000
_cell.length_b   1.000
_cell.length_c   1.000
_cell.angle_alpha   90.00
_cell.angle_beta   90.00
_cell.angle_gamma   90.00
#
_symmetry.space_group_name_H-M   'P 1'
#
loop_
_entity.id
_entity.type
_entity.pdbx_description
1 polymer ?
#
loop_
_entity_poly.entity_id
_entity_poly.type
_entity_poly.pdbx_seq_one_letter_code
_entity_poly.pdbx_strand_id
1 'polypeptide(L)'
;MAHGGSMKAAQTIRRLGFRKWYERELIQSHLHLVLLILAAVGLLGSLEVYGFQEVAGGRLLAVACAAASAAIGVWALRRYLFLLMRAENAAHQAVCPSCQAYARWTLLDEDDPAGRLRVHCRACQHDWQIEL
;
A
#
# COMPACT_ATOMS: atom_id res chain seq x y z
N MET A 1 8.69 -13.03 7.44
CA MET A 1 8.99 -11.67 7.96
C MET A 1 7.78 -10.72 7.94
N ALA A 2 6.53 -11.22 7.80
CA ALA A 2 5.33 -10.36 7.71
C ALA A 2 4.76 -9.88 9.08
N HIS A 3 5.08 -10.57 10.19
CA HIS A 3 4.54 -10.24 11.53
C HIS A 3 5.07 -8.92 12.13
N GLY A 4 6.23 -8.41 11.69
CA GLY A 4 6.77 -7.15 12.23
C GLY A 4 6.06 -5.89 11.71
N GLY A 5 5.33 -5.99 10.59
CA GLY A 5 4.61 -4.86 9.99
C GLY A 5 3.27 -4.58 10.67
N SER A 6 2.53 -5.63 11.04
CA SER A 6 1.20 -5.54 11.65
C SER A 6 1.25 -4.92 13.06
N MET A 7 2.24 -5.29 13.88
CA MET A 7 2.45 -4.69 15.20
C MET A 7 2.68 -3.17 15.13
N LYS A 8 3.50 -2.70 14.17
CA LYS A 8 3.72 -1.26 13.98
C LYS A 8 2.47 -0.53 13.52
N ALA A 9 1.65 -1.16 12.66
CA ALA A 9 0.39 -0.59 12.20
C ALA A 9 -0.59 -0.42 13.37
N ALA A 10 -0.76 -1.46 14.21
CA ALA A 10 -1.62 -1.41 15.40
C ALA A 10 -1.24 -0.27 16.37
N GLN A 11 0.06 -0.14 16.67
CA GLN A 11 0.57 0.95 17.51
C GLN A 11 0.30 2.33 16.92
N THR A 12 0.47 2.45 15.61
CA THR A 12 0.25 3.71 14.89
C THR A 12 -1.24 4.09 14.89
N ILE A 13 -2.14 3.13 14.69
CA ILE A 13 -3.59 3.33 14.76
C ILE A 13 -4.01 3.76 16.17
N ARG A 14 -3.42 3.18 17.23
CA ARG A 14 -3.74 3.60 18.62
C ARG A 14 -3.26 5.02 18.93
N ARG A 15 -2.05 5.39 18.51
CA ARG A 15 -1.47 6.72 18.80
C ARG A 15 -2.07 7.85 17.96
N LEU A 16 -2.27 7.62 16.67
CA LEU A 16 -2.67 8.66 15.71
C LEU A 16 -4.14 8.56 15.27
N GLY A 17 -4.79 7.44 15.55
CA GLY A 17 -6.13 7.11 15.07
C GLY A 17 -6.13 6.46 13.69
N PHE A 18 -7.16 5.64 13.42
CA PHE A 18 -7.32 4.92 12.15
C PHE A 18 -7.28 5.85 10.93
N ARG A 19 -7.90 7.03 11.03
CA ARG A 19 -7.96 8.01 9.93
C ARG A 19 -6.57 8.50 9.47
N LYS A 20 -5.68 8.85 10.42
CA LYS A 20 -4.32 9.31 10.10
C LYS A 20 -3.41 8.18 9.62
N TRP A 21 -3.63 6.96 10.13
CA TRP A 21 -2.91 5.79 9.62
C TRP A 21 -3.33 5.49 8.17
N TYR A 22 -4.64 5.45 7.91
CA TYR A 22 -5.20 5.24 6.57
C TYR A 22 -4.71 6.29 5.55
N GLU A 23 -4.65 7.56 5.95
CA GLU A 23 -4.10 8.64 5.11
C GLU A 23 -2.63 8.42 4.75
N ARG A 24 -1.79 7.97 5.69
CA ARG A 24 -0.39 7.63 5.41
C ARG A 24 -0.27 6.43 4.48
N GLU A 25 -1.08 5.40 4.70
CA GLU A 25 -1.09 4.21 3.86
C GLU A 25 -1.49 4.59 2.41
N LEU A 26 -2.46 5.50 2.26
CA LEU A 26 -2.83 6.09 0.96
C LEU A 26 -1.67 6.86 0.32
N ILE A 27 -1.01 7.75 1.06
CA ILE A 27 0.12 8.53 0.50
C ILE A 27 1.25 7.58 0.05
N GLN A 28 1.53 6.53 0.82
CA GLN A 28 2.55 5.56 0.47
C GLN A 28 2.19 4.75 -0.78
N SER A 29 0.92 4.38 -0.97
CA SER A 29 0.47 3.75 -2.22
C SER A 29 0.62 4.72 -3.40
N HIS A 30 0.27 6.00 -3.24
CA HIS A 30 0.42 7.00 -4.30
C HIS A 30 1.87 7.22 -4.72
N LEU A 31 2.85 7.12 -3.80
CA LEU A 31 4.27 7.19 -4.15
C LEU A 31 4.68 6.07 -5.11
N HIS A 32 4.16 4.85 -4.90
CA HIS A 32 4.41 3.74 -5.81
C HIS A 32 3.74 3.93 -7.18
N LEU A 33 2.61 4.62 -7.23
CA LEU A 33 1.96 5.02 -8.49
C LEU A 33 2.81 6.07 -9.23
N VAL A 34 3.40 7.05 -8.53
CA VAL A 34 4.35 7.99 -9.13
C VAL A 34 5.57 7.26 -9.68
N LEU A 35 6.11 6.28 -8.93
CA LEU A 35 7.24 5.48 -9.38
C LEU A 35 6.90 4.63 -10.62
N LEU A 36 5.68 4.10 -10.69
CA LEU A 36 5.15 3.44 -11.89
C LEU A 36 5.11 4.38 -13.09
N ILE A 37 4.62 5.61 -12.91
CA ILE A 37 4.56 6.63 -13.97
C ILE A 37 5.98 6.97 -14.45
N LEU A 38 6.92 7.21 -13.54
CA LEU A 38 8.31 7.50 -13.90
C LEU A 38 8.96 6.33 -14.66
N ALA A 39 8.70 5.09 -14.24
CA ALA A 39 9.16 3.90 -14.94
C ALA A 39 8.55 3.77 -16.35
N ALA A 40 7.27 4.11 -16.52
CA ALA A 40 6.61 4.13 -17.82
C ALA A 40 7.19 5.20 -18.75
N VAL A 41 7.48 6.40 -18.24
CA VAL A 41 8.16 7.46 -18.98
C VAL A 41 9.57 7.04 -19.39
N GLY A 42 10.33 6.42 -18.48
CA GLY A 42 11.66 5.88 -18.79
C GLY A 42 11.63 4.79 -19.86
N LEU A 43 10.60 3.93 -19.85
CA LEU A 43 10.39 2.92 -20.88
C LEU A 43 10.09 3.55 -22.24
N LEU A 44 9.18 4.54 -22.30
CA LEU A 44 8.85 5.26 -23.52
C LEU A 44 10.07 5.98 -24.11
N GLY A 45 10.85 6.67 -23.27
CA GLY A 45 12.09 7.32 -23.71
C GLY A 45 13.14 6.33 -24.21
N SER A 46 13.25 5.15 -23.58
CA SER A 46 14.17 4.09 -24.03
C SER A 46 13.76 3.51 -25.39
N LEU A 47 12.45 3.38 -25.64
CA LEU A 47 11.91 2.92 -26.93
C LEU A 47 12.14 3.94 -28.04
N GLU A 48 11.97 5.23 -27.74
CA GLU A 48 12.24 6.31 -28.68
C GLU A 48 13.73 6.31 -29.09
N VAL A 49 14.64 6.26 -28.11
CA VAL A 49 16.09 6.19 -28.35
C VAL A 49 16.48 4.94 -29.14
N TYR A 50 15.84 3.79 -28.89
CA TYR A 50 16.08 2.56 -29.65
C TYR A 50 15.80 2.72 -31.16
N GLY A 51 14.81 3.55 -31.53
CA GLY A 51 14.47 3.85 -32.92
C GLY A 51 15.52 4.70 -33.66
N PHE A 52 16.34 5.47 -32.92
CA PHE A 52 17.36 6.36 -33.49
C PHE A 52 18.78 5.77 -33.49
N GLN A 53 18.99 4.57 -32.93
CA GLN A 53 20.32 3.98 -32.72
C GLN A 53 20.71 2.96 -33.80
N GLU A 54 21.63 3.36 -34.69
CA GLU A 54 22.23 2.49 -35.72
C GLU A 54 23.36 1.59 -35.16
N VAL A 55 23.94 1.93 -34.00
CA VAL A 55 25.12 1.26 -33.43
C VAL A 55 24.69 0.18 -32.42
N ALA A 56 25.18 -1.06 -32.59
CA ALA A 56 24.81 -2.23 -31.78
C ALA A 56 25.01 -2.04 -30.26
N GLY A 57 26.08 -1.33 -29.84
CA GLY A 57 26.37 -1.09 -28.43
C GLY A 57 25.33 -0.20 -27.72
N GLY A 58 24.90 0.89 -28.35
CA GLY A 58 23.89 1.77 -27.77
C GLY A 58 22.47 1.20 -27.86
N ARG A 59 22.22 0.33 -28.85
CA ARG A 59 20.98 -0.47 -28.94
C ARG A 59 20.84 -1.47 -27.78
N LEU A 60 21.96 -2.10 -27.36
CA LEU A 60 21.98 -3.02 -26.22
C LEU A 60 21.73 -2.29 -24.89
N LEU A 61 22.30 -1.08 -24.73
CA LEU A 61 22.04 -0.22 -23.59
C LEU A 61 20.57 0.22 -23.51
N ALA A 62 19.98 0.63 -24.65
CA ALA A 62 18.57 1.02 -24.71
C ALA A 62 17.63 -0.13 -24.30
N VAL A 63 17.91 -1.37 -24.75
CA VAL A 63 17.16 -2.56 -24.32
C VAL A 63 17.35 -2.84 -22.83
N ALA A 64 18.56 -2.70 -22.29
CA ALA A 64 18.82 -2.87 -20.86
C ALA A 64 18.06 -1.84 -20.02
N CYS A 65 18.05 -0.57 -20.43
CA CYS A 65 17.28 0.50 -19.79
C CYS A 65 15.77 0.27 -19.86
N ALA A 66 15.26 -0.18 -21.01
CA ALA A 66 13.86 -0.54 -21.18
C ALA A 66 13.48 -1.72 -20.26
N ALA A 67 14.29 -2.78 -20.21
CA ALA A 67 14.06 -3.94 -19.36
C ALA A 67 14.10 -3.57 -17.86
N ALA A 68 15.07 -2.75 -17.45
CA ALA A 68 15.15 -2.24 -16.09
C ALA A 68 13.91 -1.40 -15.73
N SER A 69 13.48 -0.50 -16.62
CA SER A 69 12.29 0.34 -16.43
C SER A 69 11.02 -0.52 -16.32
N ALA A 70 10.86 -1.53 -17.18
CA ALA A 70 9.75 -2.46 -17.13
C ALA A 70 9.74 -3.28 -15.83
N ALA A 71 10.89 -3.81 -15.40
CA ALA A 71 11.01 -4.57 -14.17
C ALA A 71 10.66 -3.71 -12.92
N ILE A 72 11.18 -2.48 -12.86
CA ILE A 72 10.89 -1.52 -11.80
C ILE A 72 9.40 -1.16 -11.81
N GLY A 73 8.81 -0.92 -12.98
CA GLY A 73 7.37 -0.63 -13.11
C GLY A 73 6.49 -1.77 -12.62
N VAL A 74 6.77 -3.02 -13.05
CA VAL A 74 6.02 -4.21 -12.59
C VAL A 74 6.16 -4.41 -11.08
N TRP A 75 7.36 -4.20 -10.53
CA TRP A 75 7.58 -4.27 -9.09
C TRP A 75 6.79 -3.19 -8.33
N ALA A 76 6.82 -1.95 -8.81
CA ALA A 76 6.08 -0.83 -8.23
C ALA A 76 4.57 -1.09 -8.25
N LEU A 77 4.03 -1.60 -9.36
CA LEU A 77 2.62 -1.92 -9.51
C LEU A 77 2.19 -3.02 -8.53
N ARG A 78 2.95 -4.11 -8.43
CA ARG A 78 2.67 -5.19 -7.46
C ARG A 78 2.66 -4.67 -6.04
N ARG A 79 3.62 -3.81 -5.69
CA ARG A 79 3.72 -3.22 -4.36
C ARG A 79 2.56 -2.27 -4.07
N TYR A 80 2.17 -1.46 -5.06
CA TYR A 80 1.01 -0.57 -4.99
C TYR A 80 -0.29 -1.33 -4.71
N LEU A 81 -0.58 -2.34 -5.54
CA LEU A 81 -1.81 -3.13 -5.42
C LEU A 81 -1.88 -3.87 -4.07
N PHE A 82 -0.75 -4.38 -3.58
CA PHE A 82 -0.69 -5.04 -2.28
C PHE A 82 -1.04 -4.09 -1.12
N LEU A 83 -0.49 -2.87 -1.12
CA LEU A 83 -0.79 -1.87 -0.10
C LEU A 83 -2.25 -1.40 -0.17
N LEU A 84 -2.77 -1.21 -1.39
CA LEU A 84 -4.15 -0.80 -1.62
C LEU A 84 -5.14 -1.85 -1.09
N MET A 85 -4.93 -3.11 -1.46
CA MET A 85 -5.80 -4.22 -1.04
C MET A 85 -5.79 -4.42 0.48
N ARG A 86 -4.62 -4.25 1.13
CA ARG A 86 -4.51 -4.26 2.60
C ARG A 86 -5.31 -3.13 3.24
N ALA A 87 -5.19 -1.90 2.71
CA ALA A 87 -5.91 -0.74 3.23
C ALA A 87 -7.41 -0.88 3.03
N GLU A 88 -7.86 -1.41 1.89
CA GLU A 88 -9.26 -1.65 1.57
C GLU A 88 -9.89 -2.71 2.47
N ASN A 89 -9.18 -3.83 2.69
CA ASN A 89 -9.63 -4.85 3.63
C ASN A 89 -9.75 -4.31 5.07
N ALA A 90 -8.80 -3.46 5.49
CA ALA A 90 -8.87 -2.79 6.78
C ALA A 90 -10.02 -1.77 6.84
N ALA A 91 -10.31 -1.06 5.75
CA ALA A 91 -11.40 -0.09 5.67
C ALA A 91 -12.78 -0.76 5.71
N HIS A 92 -12.96 -1.89 5.02
CA HIS A 92 -14.19 -2.69 5.10
C HIS A 92 -14.49 -3.15 6.53
N GLN A 93 -13.45 -3.57 7.25
CA GLN A 93 -13.56 -3.99 8.65
C GLN A 93 -13.67 -2.82 9.64
N ALA A 94 -13.43 -1.59 9.21
CA ALA A 94 -13.50 -0.38 10.04
C ALA A 94 -14.93 0.18 10.19
N VAL A 95 -15.93 -0.49 9.64
CA VAL A 95 -17.36 -0.16 9.80
C VAL A 95 -17.93 -0.97 10.96
N CYS A 96 -18.60 -0.29 11.89
CA CYS A 96 -19.29 -0.98 12.97
C CYS A 96 -20.48 -1.81 12.44
N PRO A 97 -20.60 -3.11 12.74
CA PRO A 97 -21.71 -3.94 12.25
C PRO A 97 -23.07 -3.54 12.84
N SER A 98 -23.09 -2.93 14.04
CA SER A 98 -24.32 -2.54 14.73
C SER A 98 -24.87 -1.18 14.26
N CYS A 99 -24.04 -0.13 14.24
CA CYS A 99 -24.49 1.23 13.94
C CYS A 99 -24.00 1.81 12.60
N GLN A 100 -23.25 1.04 11.81
CA GLN A 100 -22.68 1.46 10.52
C GLN A 100 -21.80 2.71 10.61
N ALA A 101 -21.32 3.08 11.81
CA ALA A 101 -20.43 4.20 11.98
C ALA A 101 -19.03 3.87 11.44
N TYR A 102 -18.60 4.59 10.40
CA TYR A 102 -17.28 4.46 9.81
C TYR A 102 -16.19 5.10 10.67
N ALA A 103 -15.09 4.37 10.91
CA ALA A 103 -13.86 4.85 11.55
C ALA A 103 -14.06 5.53 12.93
N ARG A 104 -15.19 5.29 13.61
CA ARG A 104 -15.51 5.81 14.95
C ARG A 104 -15.35 4.73 16.01
N TRP A 105 -14.14 4.19 16.13
CA TRP A 105 -13.81 3.14 17.09
C TRP A 105 -12.44 3.35 17.74
N THR A 106 -12.18 2.66 18.85
CA THR A 106 -10.93 2.72 19.61
C THR A 106 -10.40 1.31 19.83
N LEU A 107 -9.08 1.13 19.73
CA LEU A 107 -8.43 -0.15 20.02
C LEU A 107 -8.43 -0.41 21.51
N LEU A 108 -8.90 -1.60 21.91
CA LEU A 108 -8.91 -2.06 23.30
C LEU A 108 -7.67 -2.88 23.64
N ASP A 109 -7.14 -3.70 22.72
CA ASP A 109 -6.05 -4.63 23.00
C ASP A 109 -5.04 -4.80 21.85
N GLU A 110 -3.78 -5.04 22.21
CA GLU A 110 -2.62 -5.23 21.30
C GLU A 110 -2.17 -6.70 21.18
N ASP A 111 -2.62 -7.58 22.09
CA ASP A 111 -1.96 -8.86 22.38
C ASP A 111 -2.71 -10.10 21.86
N ASP A 112 -3.14 -10.11 20.59
CA ASP A 112 -3.38 -11.38 19.90
C ASP A 112 -2.17 -11.72 19.01
N PRO A 113 -1.39 -12.78 19.31
CA PRO A 113 -0.31 -13.23 18.43
C PRO A 113 -0.80 -13.64 17.03
N ALA A 114 -2.12 -13.82 16.85
CA ALA A 114 -2.75 -14.04 15.55
C ALA A 114 -2.91 -12.77 14.69
N GLY A 115 -2.61 -11.57 15.22
CA GLY A 115 -2.77 -10.30 14.48
C GLY A 115 -4.21 -9.78 14.39
N ARG A 116 -5.11 -10.33 15.21
CA ARG A 116 -6.48 -9.82 15.39
C ARG A 116 -6.49 -8.69 16.40
N LEU A 117 -7.03 -7.55 16.01
CA LEU A 117 -7.18 -6.40 16.88
C LEU A 117 -8.62 -6.27 17.35
N ARG A 118 -8.82 -6.09 18.67
CA ARG A 118 -10.14 -5.87 19.24
C ARG A 118 -10.44 -4.37 19.28
N VAL A 119 -11.54 -3.95 18.68
CA VAL A 119 -11.94 -2.56 18.53
C VAL A 119 -13.33 -2.32 19.12
N HIS A 120 -13.50 -1.15 19.73
CA HIS A 120 -14.71 -0.71 20.41
C HIS A 120 -15.37 0.45 19.68
N CYS A 121 -16.65 0.35 19.33
CA CYS A 121 -17.40 1.46 18.73
C CYS A 121 -17.62 2.60 19.74
N ARG A 122 -17.26 3.84 19.41
CA ARG A 122 -17.59 5.00 20.27
C ARG A 122 -19.07 5.41 20.21
N ALA A 123 -19.81 4.99 19.18
CA ALA A 123 -21.19 5.40 18.97
C ALA A 123 -22.21 4.46 19.63
N CYS A 124 -22.01 3.13 19.50
CA CYS A 124 -22.93 2.12 20.03
C CYS A 124 -22.30 1.18 21.07
N GLN A 125 -21.02 1.39 21.43
CA GLN A 125 -20.27 0.57 22.39
C GLN A 125 -20.13 -0.91 22.01
N HIS A 126 -20.36 -1.26 20.75
CA HIS A 126 -20.19 -2.62 20.25
C HIS A 126 -18.71 -2.94 20.01
N ASP A 127 -18.28 -4.12 20.47
CA ASP A 127 -16.93 -4.64 20.29
C ASP A 127 -16.87 -5.63 19.13
N TRP A 128 -15.88 -5.50 18.25
CA TRP A 128 -15.59 -6.48 17.21
C TRP A 128 -14.09 -6.67 17.00
N GLN A 129 -13.73 -7.64 16.18
CA GLN A 129 -12.34 -7.94 15.84
C GLN A 129 -12.06 -7.60 14.37
N ILE A 130 -10.88 -7.03 14.12
CA ILE A 130 -10.39 -6.70 12.78
C ILE A 130 -9.01 -7.32 12.53
N GLU A 131 -8.74 -7.68 11.28
CA GLU A 131 -7.48 -8.28 10.82
C GLU A 131 -6.71 -7.34 9.86
N LEU A 132 -5.38 -7.30 9.99
CA LEU A 132 -4.47 -6.33 9.35
C LEU A 132 -3.39 -6.92 8.44
#